data_AF-A0ABD0QVH2-F1
#
_entry.id   AF-A0ABD0QVH2-F1
#
_cell.length_a   1.000
_cell.length_b   1.000
_cell.length_c   1.000
_cell.angle_alpha   90.00
_cell.angle_beta   90.00
_cell.angle_gamma   90.00
#
_symmetry.space_group_name_H-M   'P 1'
#
loop_
_entity.id
_entity.type
_entity.pdbx_description
1 polymer ?
#
loop_
_entity_poly.entity_id
_entity_poly.type
_entity_poly.pdbx_seq_one_letter_code
_entity_poly.pdbx_strand_id
1 'polypeptide(L)' 'MFRCGPAAVKAVYQRKVDAQYDVPFVYAEVNADVHEMIVRDRKVLSKTIDKRRVGALILTKLPGSTSKQDVTSEYKNER' A
#
# COMPACT_ATOMS: atom_id res chain seq x y z
N MET A 1 7.06 4.61 -22.21
CA MET A 1 6.84 5.64 -21.17
C MET A 1 5.91 5.05 -20.13
N PHE A 2 6.34 4.91 -18.87
CA PHE A 2 5.56 4.30 -17.79
C PHE A 2 5.08 5.39 -16.82
N ARG A 3 3.78 5.39 -16.51
CA ARG A 3 3.11 6.35 -15.61
C ARG A 3 1.96 5.64 -14.89
N CYS A 4 1.53 6.15 -13.75
CA CYS A 4 0.39 5.62 -12.99
C CYS A 4 -0.58 6.75 -12.64
N GLY A 5 -1.88 6.50 -12.82
CA GLY A 5 -2.95 7.36 -12.36
C GLY A 5 -3.50 8.36 -13.40
N PRO A 6 -4.43 9.24 -12.98
CA PRO A 6 -4.82 9.49 -11.59
C PRO A 6 -5.64 8.35 -10.96
N ALA A 7 -5.24 7.92 -9.76
CA ALA A 7 -5.96 6.95 -8.94
C ALA A 7 -6.65 7.69 -7.79
N ALA A 8 -7.98 7.58 -7.68
CA ALA A 8 -8.70 8.24 -6.61
C ALA A 8 -8.32 7.62 -5.26
N VAL A 9 -7.84 8.44 -4.31
CA VAL A 9 -7.50 7.99 -2.93
C VAL A 9 -8.67 7.27 -2.28
N LYS A 10 -9.90 7.78 -2.47
CA LYS A 10 -11.12 7.11 -1.99
C LYS A 10 -11.32 5.72 -2.60
N ALA A 11 -10.99 5.52 -3.87
CA ALA A 11 -11.06 4.21 -4.51
C ALA A 11 -10.02 3.23 -3.93
N VAL A 12 -8.81 3.73 -3.64
CA VAL A 12 -7.77 2.96 -2.92
C VAL A 12 -8.26 2.57 -1.53
N TYR A 13 -8.73 3.51 -0.73
CA TYR A 13 -9.27 3.27 0.61
C TYR A 13 -10.41 2.25 0.62
N GLN A 14 -11.35 2.37 -0.33
CA GLN A 14 -12.52 1.49 -0.43
C GLN A 14 -12.25 0.18 -1.19
N ARG A 15 -11.00 -0.10 -1.59
CA ARG A 15 -10.61 -1.27 -2.40
C ARG A 15 -11.43 -1.40 -3.70
N LYS A 16 -11.74 -0.28 -4.36
CA LYS A 16 -12.40 -0.22 -5.68
C LYS A 16 -11.38 -0.42 -6.80
N VAL A 17 -10.76 -1.60 -6.83
CA VAL A 17 -9.65 -1.93 -7.75
C VAL A 17 -10.10 -2.01 -9.22
N ASP A 18 -11.40 -2.04 -9.48
CA ASP A 18 -12.01 -1.96 -10.80
C ASP A 18 -12.08 -0.52 -11.36
N ALA A 19 -11.89 0.51 -10.52
CA ALA A 19 -11.89 1.88 -10.96
C ALA A 19 -10.62 2.25 -11.76
N GLN A 20 -10.81 3.11 -12.77
CA GLN A 20 -9.71 3.75 -13.47
C GLN A 20 -9.15 4.92 -12.64
N TYR A 21 -7.86 5.26 -12.72
CA TYR A 21 -6.76 4.57 -13.41
C TYR A 21 -5.82 3.92 -12.39
N ASP A 22 -5.26 2.77 -12.74
CA ASP A 22 -4.20 2.08 -11.98
C ASP A 22 -4.49 1.85 -10.48
N VAL A 23 -5.75 1.87 -10.06
CA VAL A 23 -6.15 1.65 -8.66
C VAL A 23 -5.63 0.32 -8.10
N PRO A 24 -5.63 -0.82 -8.83
CA PRO A 24 -5.01 -2.05 -8.32
C PRO A 24 -3.54 -1.88 -7.95
N PHE A 25 -2.80 -1.13 -8.77
CA PHE A 25 -1.37 -0.90 -8.57
C PHE A 25 -1.13 -0.03 -7.34
N VAL A 26 -1.80 1.12 -7.26
CA VAL A 26 -1.68 2.04 -6.11
C VAL A 26 -2.21 1.39 -4.81
N TYR A 27 -3.25 0.56 -4.89
CA TYR A 27 -3.73 -0.20 -3.73
C TYR A 27 -2.67 -1.15 -3.18
N ALA A 28 -1.92 -1.83 -4.05
CA ALA A 28 -0.87 -2.75 -3.64
C ALA A 28 0.30 -2.02 -2.95
N GLU A 29 0.66 -0.81 -3.40
CA GLU A 29 1.73 0.01 -2.79
C GLU A 29 1.49 0.32 -1.31
N VAL A 30 0.23 0.31 -0.87
CA VAL A 30 -0.14 0.63 0.52
C VAL A 30 -0.75 -0.54 1.29
N ASN A 31 -1.26 -1.60 0.64
CA ASN A 31 -1.96 -2.71 1.30
C ASN A 31 -1.41 -4.12 1.01
N ALA A 32 -0.30 -4.27 0.28
CA ALA A 32 0.22 -5.61 -0.03
C ALA A 32 0.68 -6.37 1.22
N ASP A 33 0.36 -7.66 1.26
CA ASP A 33 0.92 -8.59 2.25
C ASP A 33 2.33 -9.00 1.81
N VAL A 34 3.27 -9.00 2.75
CA VAL A 34 4.64 -9.46 2.51
C VAL A 34 4.77 -10.93 2.91
N HIS A 35 5.01 -11.79 1.92
CA HIS A 35 5.27 -13.20 2.14
C HIS A 35 6.77 -13.46 2.19
N GLU A 36 7.26 -13.89 3.34
CA GLU A 36 8.63 -14.37 3.51
C GLU A 36 8.63 -15.89 3.53
N MET A 37 9.48 -16.53 2.72
CA MET A 37 9.52 -17.99 2.60
C MET A 37 10.97 -18.49 2.67
N ILE A 38 11.22 -19.51 3.49
CA ILE A 38 12.48 -20.27 3.44
C ILE A 38 12.25 -21.46 2.51
N VAL A 39 13.02 -21.56 1.43
CA VAL A 39 12.88 -22.62 0.42
C VAL A 39 14.17 -23.42 0.33
N ARG A 40 14.06 -24.74 0.36
CA ARG A 40 15.18 -25.67 0.16
C ARG A 40 14.71 -26.84 -0.69
N ASP A 41 15.49 -27.24 -1.68
CA ASP A 41 15.21 -28.40 -2.54
C ASP A 41 13.79 -28.36 -3.16
N ARG A 42 13.38 -27.17 -3.63
CA ARG A 42 12.04 -26.89 -4.18
C ARG A 42 10.88 -27.09 -3.20
N LYS A 43 11.17 -27.23 -1.91
CA LYS A 43 10.17 -27.31 -0.82
C LYS A 43 10.20 -26.03 0.02
N VAL A 44 9.01 -25.52 0.35
CA VAL A 44 8.85 -24.41 1.30
C VAL A 44 8.99 -24.99 2.71
N LEU A 45 10.05 -24.61 3.42
CA LEU A 45 10.33 -25.04 4.79
C LEU A 45 9.59 -24.19 5.82
N SER A 46 9.42 -22.90 5.55
CA SER A 46 8.61 -22.00 6.38
C SER A 46 8.03 -20.88 5.53
N LYS A 47 6.92 -20.30 6.02
CA LYS A 47 6.25 -19.16 5.42
C LYS A 47 5.71 -18.25 6.51
N THR A 48 6.08 -16.97 6.45
CA THR A 48 5.55 -15.91 7.31
C THR A 48 4.82 -14.89 6.45
N ILE A 49 3.76 -14.29 6.99
CA ILE A 49 2.98 -13.25 6.31
C ILE A 49 2.95 -12.02 7.20
N ASP A 50 3.49 -10.91 6.72
CA ASP A 50 3.43 -9.61 7.37
C ASP A 50 2.45 -8.72 6.61
N LYS A 51 1.30 -8.45 7.24
CA LYS A 51 0.19 -7.67 6.66
C LYS A 51 0.30 -6.17 6.93
N ARG A 52 1.29 -5.74 7.74
CA ARG A 52 1.40 -4.36 8.23
C ARG A 52 2.65 -3.64 7.75
N ARG A 53 3.63 -4.37 7.19
CA ARG A 53 4.88 -3.79 6.67
C ARG A 53 4.68 -2.74 5.58
N VAL A 54 3.75 -2.97 4.66
CA VAL A 54 3.52 -2.10 3.49
C VAL A 54 2.54 -0.98 3.84
N GLY A 55 2.83 0.23 3.36
CA GLY A 55 2.02 1.41 3.65
C GLY A 55 1.98 1.77 5.15
N ALA A 56 3.09 1.54 5.87
CA ALA A 56 3.16 1.73 7.32
C ALA A 56 3.06 3.20 7.75
N LEU A 57 3.45 4.14 6.88
CA LEU A 57 3.38 5.57 7.17
C LEU A 57 3.34 6.38 5.88
N ILE A 58 2.28 7.17 5.69
CA ILE A 58 2.08 8.06 4.54
C ILE A 58 1.98 9.49 5.05
N LEU A 59 2.97 10.31 4.69
CA LEU A 59 3.07 11.69 5.18
C LEU A 59 2.96 12.68 4.02
N THR A 60 2.41 13.85 4.33
CA THR A 60 2.53 15.05 3.51
C THR A 60 3.01 16.23 4.36
N LYS A 61 3.40 17.33 3.74
CA LYS A 61 3.78 18.56 4.42
C LYS A 61 2.53 19.35 4.79
N LEU A 62 2.49 19.93 5.99
CA LEU A 62 1.41 20.83 6.39
C LEU A 62 1.40 22.12 5.54
N PRO A 63 0.21 22.62 5.14
CA PRO A 63 0.09 23.92 4.50
C PRO A 63 0.71 25.02 5.37
N GLY A 64 1.54 25.88 4.78
CA GLY A 64 2.18 27.00 5.50
C GLY A 64 3.24 26.61 6.55
N SER A 65 3.58 25.32 6.73
CA SER A 65 4.54 24.86 7.73
C SER A 65 5.51 23.81 7.17
N THR A 66 6.71 23.66 7.74
CA THR A 66 7.65 22.55 7.43
C THR A 66 7.32 21.26 8.18
N SER A 67 6.34 21.30 9.08
CA SER A 67 5.86 20.14 9.82
C SER A 67 5.17 19.10 8.92
N LYS A 68 5.17 17.85 9.38
CA LYS A 68 4.57 16.70 8.69
C LYS A 68 3.11 16.52 9.13
N GLN A 69 2.27 16.07 8.21
CA GLN A 69 0.90 15.62 8.44
C GLN A 69 0.81 14.15 8.05
N ASP A 70 0.34 13.31 8.97
CA ASP A 70 0.03 11.92 8.68
C ASP A 70 -1.32 11.81 7.96
N VAL A 71 -1.33 11.13 6.83
CA VAL A 71 -2.51 10.88 5.98
C VAL A 71 -2.71 9.38 5.72
N THR A 72 -2.08 8.51 6.51
CA THR A 72 -2.17 7.05 6.35
C THR A 72 -3.63 6.55 6.39
N SER A 73 -4.44 7.13 7.29
CA SER A 73 -5.87 6.81 7.44
C SER A 73 -6.71 7.12 6.20
N GLU A 74 -6.25 8.01 5.33
CA GLU A 74 -6.94 8.35 4.07
C GLU A 74 -6.77 7.27 3.00
N TYR A 75 -5.71 6.44 3.09
CA TYR A 75 -5.39 5.40 2.11
C TYR A 75 -5.76 3.99 2.55
N LYS A 76 -5.74 3.72 3.87
CA LYS A 76 -6.05 2.39 4.41
C LYS A 76 -6.52 2.48 5.86
N ASN A 77 -7.28 1.47 6.28
CA ASN A 77 -7.62 1.28 7.68
C ASN A 77 -6.52 0.50 8.41
N GLU A 78 -6.23 0.86 9.65
CA GLU A 78 -5.47 0.01 10.55
C GLU A 78 -6.27 -1.27 10.82
N ARG A 79 -5.81 -2.41 10.31
CA ARG A 79 -6.21 -3.74 10.78
C ARG A 79 -5.01 -4.48 11.33
#